data_AF-A0A644VSN8-F1
#
_entry.id   AF-A0A644VSN8-F1
#
_cell.length_a   1.000
_cell.length_b   1.000
_cell.length_c   1.000
_cell.angle_alpha   90.00
_cell.angle_beta   90.00
_cell.angle_gamma   90.00
#
_symmetry.space_group_name_H-M   'P 1'
#
loop_
_entity.id
_entity.type
_entity.pdbx_description
1 polymer ?
#
loop_
_entity_poly.entity_id
_entity_poly.type
_entity_poly.pdbx_seq_one_letter_code
_entity_poly.pdbx_strand_id
1 'polypeptide(L)'
;MNLTNLKKAFADNGGQTLYIKILSPNDNSKNQVYLGGSFDILNILPVHEIKTEEAGDWKRERFKASLNYYWLDENGGLSEAANSQLILYPKYPEVRFSGFLKGCYNAPSELMSKRLEGRVLVLSVGKYGKVLGYVAHPESEIATEISSMSNLEIHGVFMVLNLNDRDDSRKSLLAELYRIHKLNWIVSKRLIMMARFCLVIHQIAEVIL
;
A
#
# COMPACT_ATOMS: atom_id res chain seq x y z
N MET A 1 -7.81 -0.32 -20.84
CA MET A 1 -8.40 0.23 -19.59
C MET A 1 -8.01 1.71 -19.39
N ASN A 2 -8.84 2.54 -18.74
CA ASN A 2 -8.52 3.94 -18.36
C ASN A 2 -8.36 4.09 -16.82
N LEU A 3 -7.89 5.25 -16.34
CA LEU A 3 -7.58 5.49 -14.93
C LEU A 3 -8.82 5.41 -14.04
N THR A 4 -9.98 5.87 -14.51
CA THR A 4 -11.24 5.77 -13.74
C THR A 4 -11.58 4.31 -13.44
N ASN A 5 -11.51 3.44 -14.46
CA ASN A 5 -11.78 2.01 -14.32
C ASN A 5 -10.69 1.32 -13.49
N LEU A 6 -9.42 1.72 -13.64
CA LEU A 6 -8.31 1.23 -12.82
C LEU A 6 -8.55 1.53 -11.33
N LYS A 7 -8.88 2.78 -10.99
CA LYS A 7 -9.19 3.21 -9.62
C LYS A 7 -10.31 2.36 -9.01
N LYS A 8 -11.39 2.16 -9.77
CA LYS A 8 -12.51 1.33 -9.36
C LYS A 8 -12.09 -0.12 -9.11
N ALA A 9 -11.32 -0.72 -10.03
CA ALA A 9 -10.88 -2.10 -9.90
C ALA A 9 -9.99 -2.34 -8.67
N PHE A 10 -9.09 -1.40 -8.35
CA PHE A 10 -8.34 -1.45 -7.08
C PHE A 10 -9.26 -1.28 -5.86
N ALA A 11 -10.19 -0.33 -5.89
CA ALA A 11 -11.12 -0.06 -4.79
C ALA A 11 -12.04 -1.26 -4.49
N ASP A 12 -12.56 -1.92 -5.53
CA ASP A 12 -13.41 -3.12 -5.42
C ASP A 12 -12.66 -4.27 -4.72
N ASN A 13 -11.34 -4.35 -4.93
CA ASN A 13 -10.42 -5.29 -4.26
C ASN A 13 -9.88 -4.78 -2.90
N GLY A 14 -10.43 -3.67 -2.39
CA GLY A 14 -10.15 -3.06 -1.09
C GLY A 14 -8.91 -2.19 -1.03
N GLY A 15 -8.35 -1.81 -2.18
CA GLY A 15 -7.34 -0.76 -2.26
C GLY A 15 -7.90 0.57 -1.78
N GLN A 16 -7.12 1.31 -0.99
CA GLN A 16 -7.50 2.65 -0.50
C GLN A 16 -6.60 3.75 -1.07
N THR A 17 -5.35 3.40 -1.35
CA THR A 17 -4.31 4.30 -1.84
C THR A 17 -3.55 3.59 -2.95
N LEU A 18 -3.33 4.27 -4.07
CA LEU A 18 -2.49 3.83 -5.16
C LEU A 18 -1.09 4.43 -5.00
N TYR A 19 -0.08 3.58 -5.12
CA TYR A 19 1.32 3.93 -5.19
C TYR A 19 1.79 3.72 -6.62
N ILE A 20 2.09 4.81 -7.30
CA ILE A 20 2.34 4.83 -8.74
C ILE A 20 3.82 5.13 -8.97
N LYS A 21 4.49 4.28 -9.73
CA LYS A 21 5.89 4.47 -10.14
C LYS A 21 6.00 4.42 -11.66
N ILE A 22 6.63 5.43 -12.25
CA ILE A 22 7.09 5.38 -13.63
C ILE A 22 8.37 4.54 -13.68
N LEU A 23 8.33 3.44 -14.43
CA LEU A 23 9.41 2.46 -14.49
C LEU A 23 10.52 2.93 -15.42
N SER A 24 11.76 2.85 -14.91
CA SER A 24 12.97 3.01 -15.71
C SER A 24 13.18 1.81 -16.64
N PRO A 25 14.06 1.90 -17.66
CA PRO A 25 14.34 0.78 -18.56
C PRO A 25 14.82 -0.48 -17.82
N ASN A 26 15.53 -0.30 -16.70
CA ASN A 26 16.07 -1.39 -15.91
C ASN A 26 15.09 -1.96 -14.88
N ASP A 27 13.91 -1.36 -14.69
CA ASP A 27 12.89 -1.93 -13.83
C ASP A 27 12.16 -3.07 -14.55
N ASN A 28 12.69 -4.29 -14.47
CA ASN A 28 12.14 -5.46 -15.12
C ASN A 28 12.45 -6.74 -14.31
N SER A 29 11.88 -7.87 -14.71
CA SER A 29 12.01 -9.14 -13.98
C SER A 29 13.46 -9.62 -13.82
N LYS A 30 14.34 -9.30 -14.78
CA LYS A 30 15.77 -9.67 -14.73
C LYS A 30 16.56 -8.82 -13.75
N ASN A 31 16.36 -7.51 -13.80
CA ASN A 31 17.13 -6.52 -13.04
C ASN A 31 16.51 -6.15 -11.70
N GLN A 32 15.26 -6.57 -11.47
CA GLN A 32 14.41 -6.25 -10.32
C GLN A 32 14.00 -4.77 -10.32
N VAL A 33 12.79 -4.47 -9.83
CA VAL A 33 12.24 -3.11 -9.85
C VAL A 33 12.69 -2.35 -8.61
N TYR A 34 13.35 -1.21 -8.75
CA TYR A 34 13.80 -0.38 -7.63
C TYR A 34 12.61 0.30 -6.92
N LEU A 35 12.35 0.01 -5.64
CA LEU A 35 11.21 0.60 -4.92
C LEU A 35 11.61 1.66 -3.88
N GLY A 36 12.91 1.96 -3.73
CA GLY A 36 13.35 3.04 -2.86
C GLY A 36 14.75 2.86 -2.31
N GLY A 37 15.31 3.99 -1.86
CA GLY A 37 16.62 4.11 -1.21
C GLY A 37 16.51 4.20 0.32
N SER A 38 15.38 3.73 0.86
CA SER A 38 15.14 3.53 2.30
C SER A 38 14.23 2.32 2.50
N PHE A 39 14.14 1.85 3.76
CA PHE A 39 13.23 0.77 4.14
C PHE A 39 11.80 1.24 4.46
N ASP A 40 11.48 2.52 4.20
CA ASP A 40 10.15 3.09 4.49
C ASP A 40 9.03 2.40 3.69
N ILE A 41 9.37 1.78 2.56
CA ILE A 41 8.43 0.99 1.76
C ILE A 41 7.85 -0.21 2.53
N LEU A 42 8.55 -0.70 3.56
CA LEU A 42 8.06 -1.75 4.45
C LEU A 42 6.91 -1.28 5.35
N ASN A 43 6.78 0.04 5.58
CA ASN A 43 5.65 0.61 6.31
C ASN A 43 4.37 0.64 5.44
N ILE A 44 4.54 0.54 4.12
CA ILE A 44 3.45 0.59 3.15
C ILE A 44 3.04 -0.82 2.73
N LEU A 45 4.00 -1.67 2.35
CA LEU A 45 3.72 -2.99 1.80
C LEU A 45 3.75 -4.06 2.90
N PRO A 46 2.63 -4.78 3.15
CA PRO A 46 2.60 -5.85 4.14
C PRO A 46 3.49 -7.02 3.70
N VAL A 47 4.56 -7.25 4.45
CA VAL A 47 5.47 -8.39 4.29
C VAL A 47 5.14 -9.48 5.32
N HIS A 48 5.24 -10.75 4.93
CA HIS A 48 4.88 -11.87 5.81
C HIS A 48 6.08 -12.62 6.38
N GLU A 49 7.14 -12.80 5.59
CA GLU A 49 8.27 -13.64 5.95
C GLU A 49 9.54 -12.93 5.52
N ILE A 50 10.44 -12.65 6.47
CA ILE A 50 11.76 -12.06 6.20
C ILE A 50 12.80 -13.15 6.41
N LYS A 51 13.46 -13.55 5.33
CA LYS A 51 14.57 -14.50 5.33
C LYS A 51 15.88 -13.77 5.16
N THR A 52 16.83 -14.10 6.03
CA THR A 52 18.24 -13.75 5.82
C THR A 52 18.82 -14.75 4.83
N GLU A 53 19.47 -14.25 3.79
CA GLU A 53 20.29 -15.08 2.93
C GLU A 53 21.74 -14.78 3.25
N GLU A 54 22.43 -15.76 3.84
CA GLU A 54 23.84 -15.66 4.18
C GLU A 54 24.65 -15.34 2.92
N ALA A 55 25.64 -14.47 3.09
CA ALA A 55 26.55 -14.15 2.01
C ALA A 55 27.29 -15.44 1.60
N GLY A 56 27.06 -15.93 0.38
CA GLY A 56 28.03 -16.84 -0.26
C GLY A 56 29.38 -16.13 -0.47
N ASP A 57 30.25 -16.68 -1.33
CA ASP A 57 31.59 -16.13 -1.67
C ASP A 57 31.61 -14.61 -2.01
N TRP A 58 30.45 -14.04 -2.31
CA TRP A 58 30.23 -12.63 -2.61
C TRP A 58 29.65 -11.83 -1.42
N LYS A 59 30.37 -11.74 -0.29
CA LYS A 59 30.37 -10.70 0.79
C LYS A 59 29.19 -9.68 0.91
N ARG A 60 27.93 -10.06 0.74
CA ARG A 60 26.79 -9.13 0.87
C ARG A 60 25.59 -9.86 1.45
N GLU A 61 25.29 -9.56 2.71
CA GLU A 61 24.02 -9.92 3.34
C GLU A 61 22.88 -9.24 2.59
N ARG A 62 21.83 -10.01 2.33
CA ARG A 62 20.58 -9.51 1.76
C ARG A 62 19.42 -10.16 2.48
N PHE A 63 18.36 -9.40 2.66
CA PHE A 63 17.11 -9.92 3.20
C PHE A 63 16.10 -10.08 2.08
N LYS A 64 15.29 -11.13 2.16
CA LYS A 64 14.18 -11.38 1.25
C LYS A 64 12.90 -11.35 2.06
N ALA A 65 11.99 -10.44 1.72
CA ALA A 65 10.69 -10.30 2.37
C ALA A 65 9.58 -10.70 1.40
N SER A 66 8.84 -11.77 1.70
CA SER A 66 7.77 -12.28 0.84
C SER A 66 6.53 -11.38 0.85
N LEU A 67 5.88 -11.24 -0.30
CA LEU A 67 4.63 -10.48 -0.48
C LEU A 67 3.49 -11.38 -0.94
N ASN A 68 2.30 -11.19 -0.37
CA ASN A 68 1.06 -11.80 -0.86
C ASN A 68 0.53 -11.02 -2.07
N TYR A 69 1.15 -11.19 -3.23
CA TYR A 69 0.99 -10.30 -4.39
C TYR A 69 0.11 -10.89 -5.50
N TYR A 70 -0.72 -10.03 -6.10
CA TYR A 70 -1.58 -10.36 -7.23
C TYR A 70 -1.47 -9.30 -8.33
N TRP A 71 -1.34 -9.75 -9.57
CA TRP A 71 -1.56 -8.90 -10.74
C TRP A 71 -3.06 -8.75 -10.99
N LEU A 72 -3.49 -7.51 -11.16
CA LEU A 72 -4.80 -7.14 -11.66
C LEU A 72 -4.72 -7.07 -13.19
N ASP A 73 -5.69 -7.66 -13.89
CA ASP A 73 -5.84 -7.51 -15.34
C ASP A 73 -6.86 -6.42 -15.72
N GLU A 74 -6.99 -6.14 -17.01
CA GLU A 74 -7.91 -5.11 -17.52
C GLU A 74 -9.40 -5.41 -17.29
N ASN A 75 -9.75 -6.67 -17.02
CA ASN A 75 -11.11 -7.10 -16.73
C ASN A 75 -11.40 -7.16 -15.21
N GLY A 76 -10.42 -6.77 -14.38
CA GLY A 76 -10.51 -6.85 -12.92
C GLY A 76 -10.19 -8.23 -12.35
N GLY A 77 -9.73 -9.17 -13.17
CA GLY A 77 -9.26 -10.49 -12.74
C GLY A 77 -7.96 -10.39 -11.95
N LEU A 78 -7.79 -11.30 -10.99
CA LEU A 78 -6.59 -11.38 -10.15
C LEU A 78 -5.78 -12.63 -10.50
N SER A 79 -4.49 -12.44 -10.70
CA SER A 79 -3.52 -13.51 -10.96
C SER A 79 -2.46 -13.50 -9.88
N GLU A 80 -2.44 -14.57 -9.08
CA GLU A 80 -1.49 -14.71 -7.99
C GLU A 80 -0.05 -14.82 -8.51
N ALA A 81 0.87 -14.04 -7.92
CA ALA A 81 2.30 -14.17 -8.15
C ALA A 81 2.99 -14.56 -6.83
N ALA A 82 2.81 -15.82 -6.42
CA ALA A 82 3.23 -16.36 -5.12
C ALA A 82 4.74 -16.23 -4.82
N ASN A 83 5.58 -16.03 -5.83
CA ASN A 83 7.03 -15.86 -5.67
C ASN A 83 7.46 -14.40 -5.49
N SER A 84 6.50 -13.47 -5.40
CA SER A 84 6.75 -12.04 -5.25
C SER A 84 7.42 -11.72 -3.92
N GLN A 85 8.48 -10.92 -3.99
CA GLN A 85 9.29 -10.58 -2.82
C GLN A 85 9.98 -9.23 -2.98
N LEU A 86 10.30 -8.61 -1.84
CA LEU A 86 11.22 -7.50 -1.73
C LEU A 86 12.59 -8.02 -1.35
N ILE A 87 13.62 -7.57 -2.05
CA ILE A 87 15.03 -7.84 -1.75
C ILE A 87 15.59 -6.57 -1.15
N LEU A 88 16.05 -6.66 0.09
CA LEU A 88 16.60 -5.55 0.83
C LEU A 88 18.12 -5.67 0.87
N TYR A 89 18.78 -4.59 0.46
CA TYR A 89 20.22 -4.45 0.51
C TYR A 89 20.57 -3.48 1.65
N PRO A 90 21.13 -3.94 2.78
CA PRO A 90 21.45 -3.04 3.90
C PRO A 90 22.64 -2.12 3.63
N LYS A 91 23.62 -2.61 2.85
CA LYS A 91 24.87 -1.89 2.56
C LYS A 91 24.65 -0.59 1.77
N TYR A 92 23.63 -0.57 0.93
CA TYR A 92 23.11 0.62 0.26
C TYR A 92 21.60 0.48 0.42
N PRO A 93 20.94 1.23 1.33
CA PRO A 93 19.60 0.92 1.83
C PRO A 93 18.56 0.91 0.71
N GLU A 94 18.57 -0.14 -0.10
CA GLU A 94 17.87 -0.22 -1.37
C GLU A 94 16.91 -1.39 -1.28
N VAL A 95 15.69 -1.16 -1.74
CA VAL A 95 14.67 -2.19 -1.82
C VAL A 95 14.34 -2.44 -3.28
N ARG A 96 14.40 -3.71 -3.68
CA ARG A 96 14.03 -4.15 -5.02
C ARG A 96 12.90 -5.16 -5.00
N PHE A 97 11.94 -5.00 -5.89
CA PHE A 97 10.86 -5.94 -6.09
C PHE A 97 11.24 -6.99 -7.14
N SER A 98 11.01 -8.26 -6.82
CA SER A 98 11.40 -9.42 -7.64
C SER A 98 10.39 -10.56 -7.52
N GLY A 99 10.55 -11.59 -8.34
CA GLY A 99 9.75 -12.82 -8.31
C GLY A 99 8.31 -12.70 -8.81
N PHE A 100 7.87 -11.49 -9.16
CA PHE A 100 6.51 -11.15 -9.56
C PHE A 100 6.01 -11.74 -10.89
N LEU A 101 6.86 -12.39 -11.69
CA LEU A 101 6.43 -13.16 -12.87
C LEU A 101 6.54 -14.68 -12.66
N LYS A 102 7.31 -15.13 -11.66
CA LYS A 102 7.68 -16.53 -11.54
C LYS A 102 6.48 -17.36 -11.09
N GLY A 103 6.02 -18.26 -11.95
CA GLY A 103 4.89 -19.15 -11.68
C GLY A 103 3.52 -18.46 -11.72
N CYS A 104 3.43 -17.22 -12.20
CA CYS A 104 2.17 -16.50 -12.35
C CYS A 104 1.63 -16.72 -13.77
N TYR A 105 0.42 -17.30 -13.88
CA TYR A 105 -0.15 -17.73 -15.16
C TYR A 105 -0.46 -16.56 -16.11
N ASN A 106 -1.18 -15.54 -15.64
CA ASN A 106 -1.56 -14.37 -16.43
C ASN A 106 -0.79 -13.12 -15.96
N ALA A 107 0.53 -13.27 -15.85
CA ALA A 107 1.42 -12.16 -15.50
C ALA A 107 1.63 -11.23 -16.71
N PRO A 108 1.85 -9.93 -16.49
CA PRO A 108 2.13 -8.95 -17.56
C PRO A 108 3.58 -9.08 -18.06
N SER A 109 3.96 -10.28 -18.50
CA SER A 109 5.33 -10.64 -18.86
C SER A 109 5.85 -9.82 -20.03
N GLU A 110 4.99 -9.47 -20.98
CA GLU A 110 5.37 -8.67 -22.15
C GLU A 110 5.90 -7.29 -21.77
N LEU A 111 5.28 -6.67 -20.76
CA LEU A 111 5.67 -5.37 -20.23
C LEU A 111 6.81 -5.51 -19.22
N MET A 112 6.81 -6.54 -18.37
CA MET A 112 7.70 -6.61 -17.22
C MET A 112 9.00 -7.40 -17.45
N SER A 113 9.16 -8.09 -18.58
CA SER A 113 10.41 -8.82 -18.91
C SER A 113 11.40 -8.03 -19.76
N LYS A 114 10.93 -7.00 -20.46
CA LYS A 114 11.72 -6.22 -21.42
C LYS A 114 12.27 -4.94 -20.79
N ARG A 115 13.27 -4.36 -21.44
CA ARG A 115 13.71 -2.98 -21.17
C ARG A 115 12.79 -2.04 -21.95
N LEU A 116 11.80 -1.48 -21.27
CA LEU A 116 10.86 -0.52 -21.82
C LEU A 116 10.74 0.65 -20.85
N GLU A 117 11.01 1.85 -21.31
CA GLU A 117 10.92 3.03 -20.45
C GLU A 117 9.47 3.49 -20.31
N GLY A 118 9.14 4.16 -19.20
CA GLY A 118 7.88 4.90 -19.07
C GLY A 118 6.66 4.03 -18.78
N ARG A 119 6.81 2.71 -18.62
CA ARG A 119 5.74 1.84 -18.11
C ARG A 119 5.27 2.35 -16.76
N VAL A 120 3.98 2.28 -16.50
CA VAL A 120 3.43 2.76 -15.23
C VAL A 120 3.10 1.56 -14.35
N LEU A 121 3.85 1.38 -13.27
CA LEU A 121 3.52 0.40 -12.24
C LEU A 121 2.62 1.06 -11.20
N VAL A 122 1.47 0.45 -10.95
CA VAL A 122 0.52 0.88 -9.91
C VAL A 122 0.40 -0.23 -8.89
N LEU A 123 0.58 0.11 -7.62
CA LEU A 123 0.49 -0.81 -6.48
C LEU A 123 -0.57 -0.33 -5.49
N SER A 124 -1.21 -1.25 -4.77
CA SER A 124 -2.09 -0.92 -3.65
C SER A 124 -2.15 -2.06 -2.64
N VAL A 125 -2.44 -1.74 -1.39
CA VAL A 125 -2.75 -2.74 -0.36
C VAL A 125 -4.26 -2.95 -0.34
N GLY A 126 -4.68 -4.14 -0.77
CA GLY A 126 -6.07 -4.58 -0.77
C GLY A 126 -6.49 -5.26 0.53
N LYS A 127 -7.63 -5.97 0.50
CA LYS A 127 -8.16 -6.69 1.67
C LYS A 127 -7.21 -7.81 2.11
N TYR A 128 -7.19 -8.08 3.41
CA TYR A 128 -6.47 -9.21 4.02
C TYR A 128 -4.96 -9.23 3.73
N GLY A 129 -4.34 -8.05 3.60
CA GLY A 129 -2.90 -7.92 3.36
C GLY A 129 -2.45 -8.29 1.94
N LYS A 130 -3.38 -8.44 0.98
CA LYS A 130 -3.04 -8.65 -0.42
C LYS A 130 -2.40 -7.39 -0.98
N VAL A 131 -1.26 -7.52 -1.65
CA VAL A 131 -0.69 -6.46 -2.47
C VAL A 131 -1.18 -6.65 -3.89
N LEU A 132 -1.84 -5.64 -4.42
CA LEU A 132 -2.35 -5.62 -5.78
C LEU A 132 -1.39 -4.82 -6.65
N GLY A 133 -1.20 -5.27 -7.89
CA GLY A 133 -0.42 -4.52 -8.86
C GLY A 133 -1.03 -4.53 -10.25
N TYR A 134 -0.82 -3.45 -10.97
CA TYR A 134 -1.17 -3.30 -12.38
C TYR A 134 0.00 -2.62 -13.09
N VAL A 135 0.24 -2.97 -14.35
CA VAL A 135 1.24 -2.27 -15.16
C VAL A 135 0.63 -1.83 -16.48
N ALA A 136 0.80 -0.55 -16.80
CA ALA A 136 0.33 0.06 -18.04
C ALA A 136 1.48 0.25 -19.03
N HIS A 137 1.20 0.09 -20.32
CA HIS A 137 2.11 0.46 -21.40
C HIS A 137 2.36 1.99 -21.38
N PRO A 138 3.57 2.49 -21.71
CA PRO A 138 3.87 3.93 -21.74
C PRO A 138 2.93 4.76 -22.62
N GLU A 139 2.38 4.16 -23.69
CA GLU A 139 1.46 4.82 -24.63
C GLU A 139 -0.02 4.58 -24.31
N SER A 140 -0.33 3.99 -23.15
CA SER A 140 -1.71 3.76 -22.74
C SER A 140 -2.39 5.04 -22.25
N GLU A 141 -3.72 5.08 -22.35
CA GLU A 141 -4.55 6.16 -21.79
C GLU A 141 -4.23 6.40 -20.30
N ILE A 142 -4.05 5.34 -19.51
CA ILE A 142 -3.65 5.42 -18.10
C ILE A 142 -2.33 6.18 -17.92
N ALA A 143 -1.33 5.91 -18.77
CA ALA A 143 -0.04 6.58 -18.68
C ALA A 143 -0.16 8.08 -19.02
N THR A 144 -0.94 8.41 -20.04
CA THR A 144 -1.25 9.80 -20.40
C THR A 144 -1.99 10.51 -19.27
N GLU A 145 -3.06 9.92 -18.73
CA GLU A 145 -3.84 10.49 -17.63
C GLU A 145 -2.97 10.74 -16.41
N ILE A 146 -2.15 9.76 -15.98
CA ILE A 146 -1.23 9.90 -14.85
C ILE A 146 -0.19 11.00 -15.10
N SER A 147 0.38 11.08 -16.30
CA SER A 147 1.35 12.12 -16.65
C SER A 147 0.76 13.53 -16.65
N SER A 148 -0.55 13.65 -16.88
CA SER A 148 -1.27 14.93 -16.87
C SER A 148 -1.70 15.39 -15.47
N MET A 149 -1.61 14.51 -14.46
CA MET A 149 -1.95 14.87 -13.08
C MET A 149 -0.88 15.79 -12.49
N SER A 150 -1.32 16.89 -11.87
CA SER A 150 -0.46 17.82 -11.14
C SER A 150 -0.67 17.67 -9.64
N ASN A 151 0.34 18.08 -8.85
CA ASN A 151 0.29 18.14 -7.39
C ASN A 151 0.02 16.79 -6.69
N LEU A 152 0.47 15.67 -7.27
CA LEU A 152 0.46 14.39 -6.57
C LEU A 152 1.49 14.40 -5.44
N GLU A 153 1.10 13.87 -4.28
CA GLU A 153 2.02 13.65 -3.17
C GLU A 153 3.09 12.63 -3.60
N ILE A 154 4.35 12.88 -3.23
CA ILE A 154 5.47 12.00 -3.55
C ILE A 154 5.99 11.38 -2.25
N HIS A 155 6.04 10.05 -2.21
CA HIS A 155 6.65 9.29 -1.12
C HIS A 155 7.75 8.38 -1.67
N GLY A 156 9.00 8.82 -1.53
CA GLY A 156 10.15 8.14 -2.13
C GLY A 156 10.09 8.16 -3.65
N VAL A 157 9.97 6.99 -4.28
CA VAL A 157 9.85 6.84 -5.75
C VAL A 157 8.40 6.76 -6.25
N PHE A 158 7.43 6.84 -5.34
CA PHE A 158 6.02 6.69 -5.66
C PHE A 158 5.30 8.03 -5.65
N MET A 159 4.49 8.26 -6.66
CA MET A 159 3.37 9.19 -6.59
C MET A 159 2.22 8.51 -5.86
N VAL A 160 1.57 9.22 -4.95
CA VAL A 160 0.52 8.71 -4.08
C VAL A 160 -0.82 9.28 -4.52
N LEU A 161 -1.80 8.41 -4.74
CA LEU A 161 -3.15 8.79 -5.14
C LEU A 161 -4.17 8.05 -4.28
N ASN A 162 -4.89 8.78 -3.44
CA ASN A 162 -5.94 8.21 -2.60
C ASN A 162 -7.18 7.91 -3.46
N LEU A 163 -7.75 6.71 -3.30
CA LEU A 163 -8.95 6.26 -4.01
C LEU A 163 -10.21 6.71 -3.29
N ASN A 164 -10.13 6.74 -1.96
CA ASN A 164 -11.15 7.34 -1.14
C ASN A 164 -10.76 8.80 -0.92
N ASP A 165 -11.29 9.70 -1.75
CA ASP A 165 -11.45 11.11 -1.37
C ASP A 165 -12.48 11.21 -0.24
N ARG A 166 -12.27 10.47 0.86
CA ARG A 166 -12.92 10.77 2.13
C ARG A 166 -12.27 12.03 2.62
N ASP A 167 -12.79 13.13 2.09
CA ASP A 167 -12.72 14.51 2.55
C ASP A 167 -11.73 14.64 3.72
N ASP A 168 -10.46 14.84 3.35
CA ASP A 168 -9.29 15.06 4.21
C ASP A 168 -9.59 14.69 5.67
N SER A 169 -9.37 13.43 6.04
CA SER A 169 -9.71 12.92 7.37
C SER A 169 -9.12 13.78 8.49
N ARG A 170 -8.02 14.50 8.22
CA ARG A 170 -7.47 15.51 9.11
C ARG A 170 -8.36 16.76 9.17
N LYS A 171 -8.83 17.32 8.05
CA LYS A 171 -9.88 18.38 8.07
C LYS A 171 -11.14 17.91 8.77
N SER A 172 -11.65 16.72 8.48
CA SER A 172 -12.84 16.17 9.15
C SER A 172 -12.63 16.01 10.66
N LEU A 173 -11.47 15.50 11.07
CA LEU A 173 -11.08 15.41 12.48
C LEU A 173 -10.95 16.79 13.13
N LEU A 174 -10.25 17.72 12.49
CA LEU A 174 -10.06 19.09 12.99
C LEU A 174 -11.39 19.84 13.09
N ALA A 175 -12.30 19.64 12.13
CA ALA A 175 -13.65 20.19 12.16
C ALA A 175 -14.42 19.67 13.37
N GLU A 176 -14.36 18.35 13.65
CA GLU A 176 -15.05 17.80 14.82
C GLU A 176 -14.41 18.17 16.15
N LEU A 177 -13.09 18.22 16.23
CA LEU A 177 -12.39 18.73 17.41
C LEU A 177 -12.76 20.21 17.65
N TYR A 178 -12.83 21.01 16.60
CA TYR A 178 -13.27 22.41 16.69
C TYR A 178 -14.73 22.53 17.15
N ARG A 179 -15.64 21.69 16.61
CA ARG A 179 -17.04 21.65 17.05
C ARG A 179 -17.15 21.27 18.52
N ILE A 180 -16.42 20.25 18.98
CA ILE A 180 -16.37 19.84 20.39
C ILE A 180 -15.85 20.97 21.27
N HIS A 181 -14.78 21.64 20.85
CA HIS A 181 -14.24 22.80 21.57
C HIS A 181 -15.29 23.92 21.72
N LYS A 182 -16.11 24.18 20.69
CA LYS A 182 -17.20 25.17 20.73
C LYS A 182 -18.36 24.79 21.65
N LEU A 183 -18.49 23.52 22.04
CA LEU A 183 -19.51 23.08 23.01
C LEU A 183 -19.16 23.41 24.47
N ASN A 184 -17.97 23.96 24.75
CA ASN A 184 -17.49 24.26 26.10
C ASN A 184 -17.56 23.03 27.03
N TRP A 185 -18.22 23.15 28.19
CA TRP A 185 -18.32 22.07 29.16
C TRP A 185 -19.30 21.00 28.69
N ILE A 186 -18.77 19.83 28.38
CA ILE A 186 -19.55 18.65 27.98
C ILE A 186 -19.67 17.73 29.18
N VAL A 187 -20.89 17.29 29.50
CA VAL A 187 -21.14 16.29 30.54
C VAL A 187 -20.41 15.00 30.17
N SER A 188 -19.60 14.47 31.09
CA SER A 188 -18.83 13.27 30.83
C SER A 188 -19.76 12.09 30.56
N LYS A 189 -19.47 11.34 29.48
CA LYS A 189 -20.16 10.09 29.17
C LYS A 189 -19.22 8.93 29.49
N ARG A 190 -19.60 8.13 30.47
CA ARG A 190 -18.91 6.87 30.74
C ARG A 190 -19.22 5.89 29.62
N LEU A 191 -18.19 5.41 28.93
CA LEU A 191 -18.30 4.29 28.02
C LEU A 191 -18.65 3.04 28.83
N ILE A 192 -19.92 2.65 28.82
CA ILE A 192 -20.37 1.40 29.41
C ILE A 192 -20.32 0.36 28.30
N MET A 193 -19.44 -0.62 28.46
CA MET A 193 -19.47 -1.83 27.64
C MET A 193 -20.79 -2.55 27.94
N MET A 194 -21.65 -2.77 26.92
CA MET A 194 -22.76 -3.72 27.03
C MET A 194 -22.21 -5.15 27.04
N ALA A 195 -21.52 -5.50 28.12
CA ALA A 195 -21.33 -6.86 28.58
C ALA A 195 -22.01 -6.95 29.95
N ARG A 196 -23.02 -7.80 30.05
CA ARG A 196 -23.67 -8.15 31.32
C ARG A 196 -22.62 -8.66 32.30
N PHE A 197 -22.17 -7.79 33.21
CA PHE A 197 -21.63 -8.20 34.48
C PHE A 197 -22.36 -7.42 35.56
N CYS A 198 -23.14 -8.17 36.35
CA CYS A 198 -23.69 -7.71 37.60
C CYS A 198 -22.52 -7.37 38.52
N LEU A 199 -22.35 -6.10 38.87
CA LEU A 199 -21.51 -5.72 40.00
C LEU A 199 -22.39 -5.00 41.01
N VAL A 200 -22.39 -5.59 42.19
CA VAL A 200 -23.22 -5.30 43.36
C VAL A 200 -23.13 -3.84 43.76
N ILE A 201 -24.31 -3.25 44.00
CA ILE A 201 -24.50 -1.95 44.61
C ILE A 201 -24.02 -2.03 46.06
N HIS A 202 -23.05 -1.19 46.45
CA HIS A 202 -23.04 -0.67 47.82
C HIS A 202 -22.85 0.85 47.83
N GLN A 203 -23.96 1.45 48.21
CA GLN A 203 -24.26 2.82 48.58
C GLN A 203 -23.43 3.24 49.81
N ILE A 204 -22.68 4.34 49.70
CA ILE A 204 -22.39 5.21 50.84
C ILE A 204 -22.47 6.66 50.35
N ALA A 205 -23.61 7.28 50.65
CA ALA A 205 -23.74 8.73 50.77
C ALA A 205 -24.36 9.01 52.15
N GLU A 206 -23.88 10.10 52.74
CA GLU A 206 -24.36 10.82 53.94
C GLU A 206 -23.93 10.30 55.32
N VAL A 207 -23.21 11.14 56.07
CA VAL A 207 -23.82 11.95 57.16
C VAL A 207 -23.06 13.29 57.30
N ILE A 208 -23.88 14.33 57.45
CA ILE A 208 -23.63 15.74 57.78
C ILE A 208 -22.79 15.93 59.06
N LEU A 209 -21.76 16.78 58.97
CA LEU A 209 -21.43 17.87 59.91
C LEU A 209 -20.41 18.81 59.25
#